data_AF-A0A7J0EZ91-F1
#
_entry.id   AF-A0A7J0EZ91-F1
#
_cell.length_a   1.000
_cell.length_b   1.000
_cell.length_c   1.000
_cell.angle_alpha   90.00
_cell.angle_beta   90.00
_cell.angle_gamma   90.00
#
_symmetry.space_group_name_H-M   'P 1'
#
loop_
_entity.id
_entity.type
_entity.pdbx_description
1 polymer ?
#
loop_
_entity_poly.entity_id
_entity_poly.type
_entity_poly.pdbx_seq_one_letter_code
_entity_poly.pdbx_strand_id
1 'polypeptide(L)'
;MSIEAIETSTQILISGRTAASTPGVSTIPMAHVDKLRKFGGANFKIWKEKMIFYLMTLNLVECLTKEALVVAENETDSQKVIAWDHLKNADYLCKNYILNTLEDSLYSVYNEAKVAKELWESLDRKYKIKGVSSKKFVVGQFLDYVMLDTRSVTA
;
A
#
# COMPACT_ATOMS: atom_id res chain seq x y z
N MET A 1 63.84 17.72 4.52
CA MET A 1 63.90 17.00 5.82
C MET A 1 64.09 18.07 6.88
N SER A 2 63.19 18.38 7.80
CA SER A 2 62.01 17.68 8.35
C SER A 2 61.16 18.71 9.13
N ILE A 3 59.82 18.62 8.99
CA ILE A 3 58.73 18.63 10.01
C ILE A 3 58.82 19.70 11.14
N GLU A 4 57.82 20.53 11.51
CA GLU A 4 56.51 20.28 12.16
C GLU A 4 55.72 21.62 12.19
N ALA A 5 54.48 21.70 11.73
CA ALA A 5 53.24 21.46 12.49
C ALA A 5 53.14 22.27 13.80
N ILE A 6 52.35 23.35 13.80
CA ILE A 6 51.77 23.93 15.01
C ILE A 6 50.26 24.05 14.81
N GLU A 7 49.54 23.12 15.42
CA GLU A 7 48.10 23.19 15.66
C GLU A 7 47.83 24.27 16.71
N THR A 8 46.94 25.21 16.41
CA THR A 8 46.44 26.17 17.41
C THR A 8 45.09 25.68 17.93
N SER A 9 45.10 25.19 19.16
CA SER A 9 43.91 24.87 19.94
C SER A 9 43.11 26.14 20.25
N THR A 10 41.80 26.11 20.02
CA THR A 10 40.85 26.95 20.76
C THR A 10 39.63 26.13 21.14
N GLN A 11 39.45 25.96 22.45
CA GLN A 11 38.30 25.32 23.10
C GLN A 11 37.12 26.28 23.13
N ILE A 12 35.91 25.80 22.86
CA ILE A 12 34.68 26.46 23.34
C ILE A 12 33.78 25.41 24.00
N LEU A 13 33.68 25.55 25.33
CA LEU A 13 32.78 24.86 26.24
C LEU A 13 31.36 25.38 26.04
N ILE A 14 30.40 24.52 25.69
CA ILE A 14 28.97 24.83 25.90
C ILE A 14 28.28 23.64 26.58
N SER A 15 27.71 24.01 27.72
CA SER A 15 26.98 23.25 28.72
C SER A 15 25.90 22.31 28.17
N GLY A 16 25.78 21.15 28.81
CA GLY A 16 24.89 20.07 28.40
C GLY A 16 23.40 20.28 28.63
N ARG A 17 22.61 19.47 27.93
CA ARG A 17 21.36 18.91 28.44
C ARG A 17 21.08 17.59 27.72
N THR A 18 21.12 16.49 28.44
CA THR A 18 20.65 15.18 27.98
C THR A 18 19.14 15.23 27.84
N ALA A 19 18.65 15.27 26.61
CA ALA A 19 17.26 14.94 26.32
C ALA A 19 17.18 13.44 26.04
N ALA A 20 16.44 12.72 26.89
CA ALA A 20 16.10 11.32 26.65
C ALA A 20 15.33 11.23 25.32
N SER A 21 15.93 10.59 24.33
CA SER A 21 15.29 10.31 23.04
C SER A 21 14.19 9.28 23.23
N THR A 22 12.94 9.75 23.28
CA THR A 22 11.76 8.92 23.03
C THR A 22 11.85 8.39 21.59
N PRO A 23 11.54 7.12 21.30
CA PRO A 23 11.50 6.66 19.92
C PRO A 23 10.41 7.43 19.18
N GLY A 24 10.83 8.37 18.34
CA GLY A 24 9.90 9.13 17.50
C GLY A 24 9.19 8.15 16.57
N VAL A 25 7.87 8.10 16.67
CA VAL A 25 7.05 7.57 15.57
C VAL A 25 7.38 8.43 14.35
N SER A 26 8.14 7.86 13.43
CA SER A 26 8.51 8.50 12.18
C SER A 26 7.23 8.72 11.40
N THR A 27 6.68 9.93 11.50
CA THR A 27 5.49 10.32 10.74
C THR A 27 5.99 10.55 9.32
N ILE A 28 5.84 9.54 8.47
CA ILE A 28 6.10 9.67 7.04
C ILE A 28 5.23 10.83 6.55
N PRO A 29 5.80 11.89 5.94
CA PRO A 29 5.00 12.96 5.36
C PRO A 29 4.01 12.36 4.37
N MET A 30 2.71 12.53 4.67
CA MET A 30 1.57 12.01 3.90
C MET A 30 1.44 12.63 2.49
N ALA A 31 2.45 13.38 2.05
CA ALA A 31 2.47 14.19 0.83
C ALA A 31 2.74 13.37 -0.45
N HIS A 32 3.17 12.11 -0.34
CA HIS A 32 3.48 11.27 -1.51
C HIS A 32 2.52 10.07 -1.69
N VAL A 33 1.31 10.15 -1.12
CA VAL A 33 0.23 9.30 -1.65
C VAL A 33 -0.25 9.99 -2.91
N ASP A 34 0.49 9.76 -4.01
CA ASP A 34 -0.02 10.05 -5.35
C ASP A 34 -1.44 9.51 -5.41
N LYS A 35 -2.40 10.40 -5.68
CA LYS A 35 -3.82 10.06 -5.75
C LYS A 35 -3.96 8.78 -6.58
N LEU A 36 -4.30 7.66 -5.92
CA LEU A 36 -4.40 6.38 -6.62
C LEU A 36 -5.37 6.55 -7.80
N ARG A 37 -4.93 6.11 -8.99
CA ARG A 37 -5.81 6.12 -10.16
C ARG A 37 -7.09 5.35 -9.83
N LYS A 38 -8.24 5.97 -10.10
CA LYS A 38 -9.54 5.32 -9.93
C LYS A 38 -9.61 4.02 -10.73
N PHE A 39 -10.27 3.01 -10.16
CA PHE A 39 -10.49 1.70 -10.74
C PHE A 39 -11.87 1.65 -11.39
N GLY A 40 -11.87 1.52 -12.72
CA GLY A 40 -13.06 1.33 -13.54
C GLY A 40 -13.32 -0.12 -13.96
N GLY A 41 -12.63 -1.11 -13.36
CA GLY A 41 -12.85 -2.52 -13.67
C GLY A 41 -11.82 -3.19 -14.60
N ALA A 42 -10.89 -2.43 -15.19
CA ALA A 42 -9.79 -2.95 -16.00
C ALA A 42 -8.47 -3.03 -15.19
N ASN A 43 -7.55 -3.91 -15.60
CA ASN A 43 -6.22 -4.06 -14.98
C ASN A 43 -6.28 -4.35 -13.46
N PHE A 44 -7.27 -5.15 -13.03
CA PHE A 44 -7.52 -5.44 -11.61
C PHE A 44 -6.27 -5.91 -10.85
N LYS A 45 -5.42 -6.75 -11.45
CA LYS A 45 -4.18 -7.22 -10.81
C LYS A 45 -3.29 -6.04 -10.37
N ILE A 46 -3.06 -5.08 -11.27
CA ILE A 46 -2.20 -3.92 -11.00
C ILE A 46 -2.85 -2.99 -9.97
N TRP A 47 -4.15 -2.74 -10.10
CA TRP A 47 -4.87 -1.92 -9.12
C TRP A 47 -4.85 -2.57 -7.73
N LYS A 48 -5.09 -3.89 -7.65
CA LYS A 48 -5.10 -4.66 -6.40
C LYS A 48 -3.73 -4.60 -5.71
N GLU A 49 -2.64 -4.79 -6.44
CA GLU A 49 -1.28 -4.69 -5.90
C GLU A 49 -0.99 -3.28 -5.36
N LYS A 50 -1.34 -2.24 -6.11
CA LYS A 50 -1.20 -0.84 -5.65
C LYS A 50 -2.06 -0.53 -4.43
N MET A 51 -3.28 -1.05 -4.38
CA MET A 51 -4.19 -0.85 -3.26
C MET A 51 -3.69 -1.57 -1.99
N ILE A 52 -3.20 -2.81 -2.11
CA ILE A 52 -2.59 -3.52 -0.98
C ILE A 52 -1.38 -2.74 -0.45
N PHE A 53 -0.48 -2.29 -1.33
CA PHE A 53 0.67 -1.48 -0.92
C PHE A 53 0.22 -0.20 -0.20
N TYR A 54 -0.79 0.50 -0.72
CA TYR A 54 -1.34 1.69 -0.10
C TYR A 54 -1.94 1.42 1.29
N LEU A 55 -2.71 0.35 1.46
CA LEU A 55 -3.24 -0.02 2.78
C LEU A 55 -2.15 -0.47 3.74
N MET A 56 -1.07 -1.07 3.23
CA MET A 56 0.10 -1.45 4.04
C MET A 56 0.83 -0.23 4.59
N THR A 57 1.04 0.84 3.80
CA THR A 57 1.68 2.07 4.30
C THR A 57 0.81 2.80 5.33
N LEU A 58 -0.50 2.57 5.31
CA LEU A 58 -1.45 3.08 6.31
C LEU A 58 -1.63 2.15 7.52
N ASN A 59 -0.98 0.98 7.53
CA ASN A 59 -1.15 -0.07 8.55
C ASN A 59 -2.61 -0.58 8.67
N LEU A 60 -3.31 -0.68 7.54
CA LEU A 60 -4.72 -1.12 7.43
C LEU A 60 -4.90 -2.43 6.65
N VAL A 61 -3.81 -3.08 6.24
CA VAL A 61 -3.87 -4.30 5.41
C VAL A 61 -4.57 -5.48 6.11
N GLU A 62 -4.47 -5.55 7.44
CA GLU A 62 -5.12 -6.61 8.23
C GLU A 62 -6.65 -6.58 8.15
N CYS A 63 -7.26 -5.43 7.87
CA CYS A 63 -8.71 -5.30 7.69
C CYS A 63 -9.23 -6.10 6.47
N LEU A 64 -8.34 -6.53 5.57
CA LEU A 64 -8.70 -7.35 4.41
C LEU A 64 -8.79 -8.84 4.73
N THR A 65 -8.20 -9.29 5.85
CA THR A 65 -8.06 -10.72 6.17
C THR A 65 -8.70 -11.07 7.51
N LYS A 66 -8.60 -10.21 8.52
CA LYS A 66 -9.09 -10.47 9.87
C LYS A 66 -10.59 -10.68 9.87
N GLU A 67 -11.06 -11.82 10.38
CA GLU A 67 -12.48 -11.97 10.72
C GLU A 67 -12.86 -10.94 11.79
N ALA A 68 -14.09 -10.43 11.73
CA ALA A 68 -14.63 -9.59 12.79
C ALA A 68 -14.42 -10.32 14.13
N LEU A 69 -13.66 -9.70 15.04
CA LEU A 69 -13.24 -10.34 16.29
C LEU A 69 -14.47 -10.80 17.07
N VAL A 70 -14.61 -12.12 17.23
CA VAL A 70 -15.44 -12.72 18.27
C VAL A 70 -14.67 -12.52 19.58
N VAL A 71 -15.19 -11.67 20.45
CA VAL A 71 -14.53 -11.25 21.70
C VAL A 71 -14.26 -12.47 22.59
N ALA A 72 -12.99 -12.77 22.85
CA ALA A 72 -12.59 -13.76 23.84
C ALA A 72 -12.75 -13.18 25.26
N GLU A 73 -13.23 -14.01 26.19
CA GLU A 73 -13.86 -13.58 27.45
C GLU A 73 -12.88 -13.07 28.53
N ASN A 74 -11.55 -13.10 28.33
CA ASN A 74 -10.58 -13.01 29.44
C ASN A 74 -9.84 -11.67 29.72
N GLU A 75 -10.13 -10.57 29.01
CA GLU A 75 -9.55 -9.23 29.30
C GLU A 75 -10.54 -8.27 30.02
N THR A 76 -10.00 -7.29 30.76
CA THR A 76 -10.76 -6.24 31.46
C THR A 76 -11.65 -5.46 30.49
N ASP A 77 -12.91 -5.24 30.85
CA ASP A 77 -13.96 -4.64 30.01
C ASP A 77 -13.51 -3.35 29.28
N SER A 78 -12.78 -2.46 29.97
CA SER A 78 -12.28 -1.20 29.41
C SER A 78 -11.25 -1.37 28.27
N GLN A 79 -10.31 -2.32 28.39
CA GLN A 79 -9.31 -2.57 27.34
C GLN A 79 -9.94 -3.18 26.09
N LYS A 80 -10.92 -4.07 26.29
CA LYS A 80 -11.69 -4.65 25.19
C LYS A 80 -12.45 -3.58 24.41
N VAL A 81 -13.12 -2.65 25.08
CA VAL A 81 -13.85 -1.55 24.43
C VAL A 81 -12.91 -0.72 23.56
N ILE A 82 -11.75 -0.32 24.07
CA ILE A 82 -10.75 0.47 23.31
C ILE A 82 -10.25 -0.30 22.08
N ALA A 83 -9.92 -1.58 22.25
CA ALA A 83 -9.46 -2.43 21.15
C ALA A 83 -10.54 -2.62 20.07
N TRP A 84 -11.81 -2.75 20.50
CA TRP A 84 -12.96 -2.89 19.61
C TRP A 84 -13.20 -1.61 18.81
N ASP A 85 -13.17 -0.45 19.46
CA ASP A 85 -13.32 0.85 18.79
C ASP A 85 -12.20 1.11 17.80
N HIS A 86 -10.95 0.79 18.17
CA HIS A 86 -9.81 0.90 17.28
C HIS A 86 -9.98 0.00 16.04
N LEU A 87 -10.43 -1.24 16.22
CA LEU A 87 -10.69 -2.16 15.11
C LEU A 87 -11.81 -1.65 14.20
N LYS A 88 -12.91 -1.17 14.77
CA LYS A 88 -14.04 -0.61 14.02
C LYS A 88 -13.62 0.60 13.19
N ASN A 89 -12.81 1.49 13.78
CA ASN A 89 -12.28 2.64 13.07
C ASN A 89 -11.32 2.23 11.94
N ALA A 90 -10.44 1.25 12.19
CA ALA A 90 -9.54 0.72 11.16
C ALA A 90 -10.31 0.09 9.98
N ASP A 91 -11.34 -0.72 10.27
CA ASP A 91 -12.21 -1.31 9.24
C ASP A 91 -12.95 -0.23 8.44
N TYR A 92 -13.53 0.77 9.13
CA TYR A 92 -14.19 1.89 8.49
C TYR A 92 -13.26 2.66 7.56
N LEU A 93 -12.05 3.01 8.02
CA LEU A 93 -11.05 3.71 7.22
C LEU A 93 -10.62 2.87 6.02
N CYS A 94 -10.28 1.59 6.23
CA CYS A 94 -9.86 0.68 5.18
C CYS A 94 -10.92 0.60 4.08
N LYS A 95 -12.19 0.38 4.45
CA LYS A 95 -13.32 0.35 3.51
C LYS A 95 -13.42 1.64 2.70
N ASN A 96 -13.35 2.79 3.37
CA ASN A 96 -13.45 4.09 2.70
C ASN A 96 -12.27 4.37 1.76
N TYR A 97 -11.05 3.96 2.12
CA TYR A 97 -9.92 4.07 1.20
C TYR A 97 -10.13 3.23 -0.06
N ILE A 98 -10.59 1.98 0.08
CA ILE A 98 -10.91 1.13 -1.08
C ILE A 98 -11.95 1.82 -1.95
N LEU A 99 -13.07 2.24 -1.36
CA LEU A 99 -14.17 2.90 -2.07
C LEU A 99 -13.71 4.18 -2.80
N ASN A 100 -12.89 5.02 -2.19
CA ASN A 100 -12.40 6.25 -2.79
C ASN A 100 -11.50 6.03 -4.02
N THR A 101 -10.93 4.83 -4.16
CA THR A 101 -10.17 4.45 -5.36
C THR A 101 -11.05 3.83 -6.46
N LEU A 102 -12.36 3.73 -6.27
CA LEU A 102 -13.28 3.24 -7.30
C LEU A 102 -13.79 4.39 -8.18
N GLU A 103 -14.13 4.09 -9.42
CA GLU A 103 -14.99 4.96 -10.22
C GLU A 103 -16.41 4.99 -9.63
N ASP A 104 -17.14 6.09 -9.87
CA ASP A 104 -18.42 6.37 -9.21
C ASP A 104 -19.49 5.30 -9.52
N SER A 105 -19.42 4.73 -10.73
CA SER A 105 -20.26 3.60 -11.16
C SER A 105 -20.03 2.32 -10.34
N LEU A 106 -18.81 2.09 -9.86
CA LEU A 106 -18.49 0.96 -8.98
C LEU A 106 -18.71 1.33 -7.51
N TYR A 107 -18.40 2.57 -7.12
CA TYR A 107 -18.63 3.05 -5.76
C TYR A 107 -20.08 2.81 -5.32
N SER A 108 -21.05 3.21 -6.15
CA SER A 108 -22.48 3.06 -5.85
C SER A 108 -22.91 1.61 -5.63
N VAL A 109 -22.31 0.66 -6.36
CA VAL A 109 -22.61 -0.78 -6.24
C VAL A 109 -21.97 -1.38 -4.99
N TYR A 110 -20.81 -0.88 -4.59
CA TYR A 110 -19.98 -1.50 -3.55
C TYR A 110 -20.04 -0.81 -2.20
N ASN A 111 -20.65 0.38 -2.08
CA ASN A 111 -20.74 1.12 -0.82
C ASN A 111 -21.58 0.41 0.25
N GLU A 112 -22.47 -0.50 -0.14
CA GLU A 112 -23.38 -1.23 0.74
C GLU A 112 -22.67 -2.29 1.59
N ALA A 113 -21.42 -2.67 1.22
CA ALA A 113 -20.62 -3.60 1.98
C ALA A 113 -20.45 -3.10 3.43
N LYS A 114 -20.69 -3.99 4.40
CA LYS A 114 -20.70 -3.60 5.81
C LYS A 114 -19.29 -3.35 6.30
N VAL A 115 -18.37 -4.26 5.95
CA VAL A 115 -16.97 -4.27 6.40
C VAL A 115 -15.99 -4.31 5.23
N ALA A 116 -14.73 -3.92 5.46
CA ALA A 116 -13.71 -3.83 4.41
C ALA A 116 -13.41 -5.20 3.75
N LYS A 117 -13.39 -6.27 4.56
CA LYS A 117 -13.17 -7.65 4.07
C LYS A 117 -14.23 -8.08 3.04
N GLU A 118 -15.51 -7.87 3.34
CA GLU A 118 -16.63 -8.19 2.44
C GLU A 118 -16.54 -7.46 1.10
N LEU A 119 -16.21 -6.17 1.16
CA LEU A 119 -15.95 -5.33 -0.02
C LEU A 119 -14.80 -5.92 -0.85
N TRP A 120 -13.67 -6.19 -0.19
CA TRP A 120 -12.45 -6.69 -0.84
C TRP A 120 -12.66 -8.05 -1.52
N GLU A 121 -13.30 -8.99 -0.83
CA GLU A 121 -13.63 -10.32 -1.36
C GLU A 121 -14.61 -10.24 -2.54
N SER A 122 -15.56 -9.31 -2.50
CA SER A 122 -16.51 -9.10 -3.59
C SER A 122 -15.85 -8.51 -4.84
N LEU A 123 -14.87 -7.64 -4.67
CA LEU A 123 -14.02 -7.16 -5.77
C LEU A 123 -13.13 -8.29 -6.31
N ASP A 124 -12.46 -9.05 -5.44
CA ASP A 124 -11.60 -10.18 -5.86
C ASP A 124 -12.39 -11.21 -6.66
N ARG A 125 -13.54 -11.65 -6.15
CA ARG A 125 -14.41 -12.63 -6.82
C ARG A 125 -14.85 -12.17 -8.21
N LYS A 126 -15.28 -10.91 -8.36
CA LYS A 126 -15.81 -10.39 -9.65
C LYS A 126 -14.71 -10.21 -10.70
N TYR A 127 -13.52 -9.74 -10.30
CA TYR A 127 -12.50 -9.30 -11.26
C TYR A 127 -11.33 -10.27 -11.43
N LYS A 128 -11.14 -11.24 -10.53
CA LYS A 128 -10.13 -12.31 -10.67
C LYS A 128 -10.45 -13.26 -11.84
N ILE A 129 -11.73 -13.56 -12.09
CA ILE A 129 -12.18 -14.48 -13.14
C ILE A 129 -11.92 -13.89 -14.55
N LYS A 130 -12.08 -12.57 -14.72
CA LYS A 130 -11.85 -11.88 -16.01
C LYS A 130 -10.39 -11.90 -16.49
N GLY A 131 -9.42 -12.18 -15.62
CA GLY A 131 -7.99 -12.19 -15.96
C GLY A 131 -7.48 -13.52 -16.55
N VAL A 132 -8.23 -14.62 -16.42
CA VAL A 132 -7.80 -15.95 -16.87
C VAL A 132 -8.05 -16.15 -18.38
N SER A 133 -9.01 -15.43 -18.97
CA SER A 133 -9.32 -15.51 -20.41
C SER A 133 -8.45 -14.63 -21.31
N SER A 134 -7.83 -13.57 -20.78
CA SER A 134 -7.16 -12.54 -21.62
C SER A 134 -5.69 -12.81 -21.93
N LYS A 135 -5.11 -13.91 -21.45
CA LYS A 135 -3.69 -14.27 -21.70
C LYS A 135 -3.43 -15.10 -22.96
N LYS A 136 -4.45 -15.40 -23.78
CA LYS A 136 -4.29 -16.29 -24.96
C LYS A 136 -3.94 -15.59 -26.28
N PHE A 137 -3.75 -14.26 -26.33
CA PHE A 137 -3.69 -13.54 -27.61
C PHE A 137 -2.40 -12.78 -27.96
N VAL A 138 -1.31 -12.91 -27.22
CA VAL A 138 -0.05 -12.18 -27.53
C VAL A 138 1.08 -13.06 -28.08
N VAL A 139 0.87 -14.38 -28.23
CA VAL A 139 1.91 -15.27 -28.76
C VAL A 139 1.90 -15.36 -30.29
N GLY A 140 0.79 -14.99 -30.95
CA GLY A 140 0.68 -15.06 -32.42
C GLY A 140 1.43 -13.96 -33.17
N GLN A 141 1.58 -12.76 -32.58
CA GLN A 141 2.11 -11.60 -33.32
C GLN A 141 3.65 -11.52 -33.33
N PHE A 142 4.34 -12.32 -32.51
CA PHE A 142 5.81 -12.36 -32.51
C PHE A 142 6.40 -13.31 -33.56
N LEU A 143 5.59 -14.25 -34.09
CA LEU A 143 6.04 -15.26 -35.05
C LEU A 143 5.88 -14.83 -36.52
N ASP A 144 5.15 -13.75 -36.81
CA ASP A 144 5.03 -13.19 -38.17
C ASP A 144 6.18 -12.25 -38.55
N TYR A 145 7.22 -12.12 -37.71
CA TYR A 145 8.45 -11.44 -38.09
C TYR A 145 9.26 -12.35 -39.04
N VAL A 146 8.89 -12.36 -40.32
CA VAL A 146 9.73 -12.88 -41.38
C VAL A 146 10.94 -11.94 -41.50
N MET A 147 12.13 -12.44 -41.15
CA MET A 147 13.38 -11.72 -41.44
C MET A 147 13.54 -11.62 -42.95
N LEU A 148 13.29 -10.43 -43.51
CA LEU A 148 13.65 -10.10 -44.88
C LEU A 148 15.15 -9.77 -44.91
N ASP A 149 15.95 -10.70 -45.44
CA ASP A 149 17.42 -10.66 -45.56
C ASP A 149 17.92 -9.62 -46.60
N THR A 150 17.31 -8.43 -46.61
CA THR A 150 17.54 -7.40 -47.63
C THR A 150 18.44 -6.27 -47.16
N ARG A 151 19.07 -6.39 -45.97
CA ARG A 151 20.01 -5.39 -45.47
C ARG A 151 21.23 -6.08 -44.90
N SER A 152 22.35 -6.00 -45.61
CA SER A 152 23.65 -6.37 -45.07
C SER A 152 24.03 -5.39 -43.96
N VAL A 153 24.38 -5.93 -42.80
CA VAL A 153 25.03 -5.17 -41.73
C VAL A 153 26.52 -5.18 -42.05
N THR A 154 27.02 -4.10 -42.66
CA THR A 154 28.46 -3.85 -42.73
C THR A 154 28.96 -3.33 -41.38
N ALA A 155 30.02 -3.97 -40.89
CA ALA A 155 30.72 -3.65 -39.65
C ALA A 155 31.44 -2.30 -39.68
#